data_AF-A0A5J4Y271-F1
#
_entry.id   AF-A0A5J4Y271-F1
#
_cell.length_a   1.000
_cell.length_b   1.000
_cell.length_c   1.000
_cell.angle_alpha   90.00
_cell.angle_beta   90.00
_cell.angle_gamma   90.00
#
_symmetry.space_group_name_H-M   'P 1'
#
loop_
_entity.id
_entity.type
_entity.pdbx_description
1 polymer ?
#
loop_
_entity_poly.entity_id
_entity_poly.type
_entity_poly.pdbx_seq_one_letter_code
_entity_poly.pdbx_strand_id
1 'polypeptide(L)'
;MSEDSRIVLGVDGGATKTACAAMLLPSQQHLNQASAGPSNWSSVGKEEALQTLKQVVLATLTGCGKSLEAVAAICLGLAGVDSPEAQAALTAAIKDWFSPDVDPDIGV
;
A
#
# COMPACT_ATOMS: atom_id res chain seq x y z
N MET A 1 -13.93 -12.94 14.02
CA MET A 1 -13.82 -12.04 12.85
C MET A 1 -14.18 -12.89 11.64
N SER A 2 -15.31 -12.63 10.98
CA SER A 2 -15.72 -13.43 9.82
C SER A 2 -14.73 -13.23 8.68
N GLU A 3 -14.27 -14.30 8.06
CA GLU A 3 -13.28 -14.26 6.97
C GLU A 3 -13.75 -13.45 5.74
N ASP A 4 -15.06 -13.25 5.60
CA ASP A 4 -15.72 -12.45 4.54
C ASP A 4 -15.49 -10.93 4.60
N SER A 5 -14.58 -10.45 5.46
CA SER A 5 -14.25 -9.02 5.57
C SER A 5 -12.80 -8.72 5.20
N ARG A 6 -11.97 -9.74 4.96
CA ARG A 6 -10.55 -9.57 4.63
C ARG A 6 -10.38 -9.13 3.19
N ILE A 7 -9.37 -8.30 2.96
CA ILE A 7 -9.03 -7.79 1.63
C ILE A 7 -7.56 -8.06 1.31
N VAL A 8 -7.24 -8.10 0.03
CA VAL A 8 -5.87 -7.99 -0.47
C VAL A 8 -5.70 -6.67 -1.19
N LEU A 9 -4.51 -6.08 -1.08
CA LEU A 9 -4.12 -4.87 -1.79
C LEU A 9 -3.09 -5.21 -2.86
N GLY A 10 -3.25 -4.61 -4.04
CA GLY A 10 -2.24 -4.62 -5.10
C GLY A 10 -1.84 -3.20 -5.44
N VAL A 11 -0.54 -2.92 -5.46
CA VAL A 11 0.01 -1.61 -5.80
C VAL A 11 0.92 -1.72 -7.01
N ASP A 12 0.69 -0.86 -7.99
CA ASP A 12 1.53 -0.69 -9.19
C ASP A 12 2.04 0.75 -9.23
N GLY A 13 3.35 0.94 -9.16
CA GLY A 13 3.98 2.23 -8.92
C GLY A 13 5.20 2.48 -9.80
N GLY A 14 5.20 3.61 -10.51
CA GLY A 14 6.25 3.94 -11.47
C GLY A 14 6.64 5.42 -11.48
N ALA A 15 7.19 5.86 -12.61
CA ALA A 15 7.79 7.19 -12.75
C ALA A 15 6.77 8.35 -12.80
N THR A 16 5.50 8.09 -13.10
CA THR A 16 4.48 9.15 -13.27
C THR A 16 3.28 8.99 -12.36
N LYS A 17 2.94 7.74 -12.00
CA LYS A 17 1.72 7.42 -11.26
C LYS A 17 1.94 6.16 -10.44
N THR A 18 1.20 6.10 -9.34
CA THR A 18 1.05 4.93 -8.48
C THR A 18 -0.43 4.63 -8.32
N ALA A 19 -0.84 3.37 -8.46
CA ALA A 19 -2.21 2.92 -8.29
C ALA A 19 -2.26 1.81 -7.24
N CYS A 20 -3.29 1.82 -6.41
CA CYS A 20 -3.59 0.76 -5.45
C CYS A 20 -5.03 0.29 -5.69
N ALA A 21 -5.25 -1.02 -5.68
CA ALA A 21 -6.58 -1.63 -5.78
C ALA A 21 -6.80 -2.63 -4.65
N ALA A 22 -8.04 -2.73 -4.19
CA ALA A 22 -8.46 -3.64 -3.14
C ALA A 22 -9.44 -4.69 -3.67
N MET A 23 -9.25 -5.92 -3.22
CA MET A 23 -10.09 -7.06 -3.58
C MET A 23 -10.54 -7.82 -2.34
N LEU A 24 -11.82 -8.18 -2.27
CA LEU A 24 -12.40 -8.93 -1.16
C LEU A 24 -12.02 -10.41 -1.24
N LEU A 25 -11.72 -11.02 -0.09
CA LEU A 25 -11.57 -12.47 0.04
C LEU A 25 -12.82 -13.10 0.68
N PRO A 26 -13.21 -14.32 0.27
CA PRO A 26 -12.62 -15.11 -0.83
C PRO A 26 -13.24 -14.80 -2.21
N SER A 27 -14.24 -13.92 -2.29
CA SER A 27 -15.03 -13.69 -3.51
C SER A 27 -14.26 -13.10 -4.69
N GLN A 28 -13.07 -12.55 -4.44
CA GLN A 28 -12.23 -11.84 -5.42
C GLN A 28 -12.95 -10.64 -6.05
N GLN A 29 -13.97 -10.11 -5.38
CA GLN A 29 -14.68 -8.92 -5.83
C GLN A 29 -13.77 -7.69 -5.68
N HIS A 30 -13.57 -6.95 -6.76
CA HIS A 30 -12.95 -5.62 -6.70
C HIS A 30 -13.81 -4.67 -5.87
N LEU A 31 -13.22 -4.02 -4.86
CA LEU A 31 -13.92 -3.11 -3.96
C LEU A 31 -13.69 -1.65 -4.34
N ASN A 32 -12.44 -1.24 -4.44
CA ASN A 32 -12.07 0.14 -4.72
C ASN A 32 -10.65 0.22 -5.29
N GLN A 33 -10.33 1.34 -5.94
CA GLN A 33 -8.97 1.70 -6.33
C GLN A 33 -8.72 3.20 -6.09
N ALA A 34 -7.46 3.55 -5.85
CA ALA A 34 -7.00 4.93 -5.80
C ALA A 34 -5.67 5.08 -6.54
N SER A 35 -5.35 6.30 -6.96
CA SER A 35 -4.05 6.61 -7.56
C SER A 35 -3.51 7.95 -7.10
N ALA A 36 -2.20 8.06 -7.04
CA ALA A 36 -1.47 9.29 -6.73
C ALA A 36 -0.25 9.44 -7.65
N GLY A 37 0.64 10.36 -7.30
CA GLY A 37 1.84 10.69 -8.06
C GLY A 37 2.86 9.55 -8.19
N PRO A 38 4.11 9.87 -8.54
CA PRO A 38 5.14 8.88 -8.79
C PRO A 38 5.63 8.19 -7.49
N SER A 39 6.04 6.93 -7.60
CA SER A 39 6.67 6.19 -6.50
C SER A 39 8.01 5.56 -6.88
N ASN A 40 8.58 5.94 -8.03
CA ASN A 40 9.88 5.45 -8.44
C ASN A 40 10.97 6.03 -7.53
N TRP A 41 11.56 5.17 -6.70
CA TRP A 41 12.60 5.55 -5.74
C TRP A 41 13.80 6.24 -6.38
N SER A 42 14.18 5.83 -7.59
CA SER A 42 15.29 6.43 -8.33
C SER A 42 14.98 7.83 -8.84
N SER A 43 13.69 8.19 -8.96
CA SER A 43 13.24 9.48 -9.48
C SER A 43 12.93 10.49 -8.37
N VAL A 44 12.18 10.06 -7.34
CA VAL A 44 11.67 10.96 -6.28
C VAL A 44 12.31 10.72 -4.91
N GLY A 45 13.17 9.70 -4.81
CA GLY A 45 13.75 9.30 -3.54
C GLY A 45 12.80 8.45 -2.69
N LYS A 46 13.36 7.85 -1.63
CA LYS A 46 12.66 6.90 -0.76
C LYS A 46 11.47 7.54 -0.02
N GLU A 47 11.66 8.72 0.54
CA GLU A 47 10.67 9.37 1.41
C GLU A 47 9.39 9.71 0.64
N GLU A 48 9.52 10.43 -0.48
CA GLU A 48 8.39 10.83 -1.33
C GLU A 48 7.66 9.61 -1.92
N ALA A 49 8.41 8.57 -2.31
CA ALA A 49 7.82 7.34 -2.77
C ALA A 49 7.00 6.64 -1.67
N LEU A 50 7.53 6.56 -0.44
CA LEU A 50 6.80 5.97 0.69
C LEU A 50 5.54 6.77 1.05
N GLN A 51 5.61 8.10 1.00
CA GLN A 51 4.44 8.97 1.21
C GLN A 51 3.37 8.71 0.14
N THR A 52 3.76 8.63 -1.14
CA THR A 52 2.85 8.30 -2.24
C THR A 52 2.20 6.93 -2.06
N LEU A 53 2.98 5.92 -1.65
CA LEU A 53 2.46 4.58 -1.37
C LEU A 53 1.46 4.59 -0.21
N LYS A 54 1.79 5.28 0.90
CA LYS A 54 0.88 5.43 2.06
C LYS A 54 -0.41 6.12 1.63
N GLN A 55 -0.32 7.18 0.83
CA GLN A 55 -1.48 7.91 0.31
C GLN A 55 -2.43 7.01 -0.49
N VAL A 56 -1.92 6.23 -1.47
CA VAL A 56 -2.79 5.39 -2.30
C VAL A 56 -3.40 4.23 -1.51
N VAL A 57 -2.67 3.67 -0.53
CA VAL A 57 -3.18 2.63 0.35
C VAL A 57 -4.31 3.17 1.22
N LEU A 58 -4.10 4.30 1.92
CA LEU A 58 -5.11 4.90 2.79
C LEU A 58 -6.35 5.34 2.00
N ALA A 59 -6.17 5.94 0.82
CA ALA A 59 -7.27 6.35 -0.05
C ALA A 59 -8.09 5.14 -0.53
N THR A 60 -7.41 4.04 -0.88
CA THR A 60 -8.08 2.79 -1.28
C THR A 60 -8.90 2.22 -0.13
N LEU A 61 -8.30 2.13 1.07
CA LEU A 61 -8.95 1.64 2.29
C LEU A 61 -10.17 2.48 2.68
N THR A 62 -10.04 3.81 2.61
CA THR A 62 -11.12 4.76 2.87
C THR A 62 -12.31 4.50 1.94
N GLY A 63 -12.07 4.36 0.64
CA GLY A 63 -13.16 4.08 -0.31
C GLY A 63 -13.73 2.65 -0.20
N CYS A 64 -13.01 1.72 0.42
CA CYS A 64 -13.55 0.41 0.79
C CYS A 64 -14.35 0.42 2.11
N GLY A 65 -14.26 1.48 2.91
CA GLY A 65 -14.72 1.48 4.30
C GLY A 65 -14.01 0.43 5.15
N LYS A 66 -12.71 0.22 4.90
CA LYS A 66 -11.86 -0.76 5.60
C LYS A 66 -10.69 -0.06 6.29
N SER A 67 -10.12 -0.73 7.28
CA SER A 67 -8.91 -0.32 7.97
C SER A 67 -7.75 -1.27 7.65
N LEU A 68 -6.54 -0.96 8.12
CA LEU A 68 -5.34 -1.77 7.87
C LEU A 68 -5.48 -3.20 8.43
N GLU A 69 -6.23 -3.39 9.51
CA GLU A 69 -6.49 -4.70 10.13
C GLU A 69 -7.28 -5.66 9.22
N ALA A 70 -7.99 -5.13 8.21
CA ALA A 70 -8.70 -5.95 7.24
C ALA A 70 -7.77 -6.49 6.13
N VAL A 71 -6.55 -5.94 5.99
CA VAL A 71 -5.61 -6.31 4.92
C VAL A 71 -4.93 -7.63 5.27
N ALA A 72 -5.23 -8.67 4.52
CA ALA A 72 -4.61 -9.99 4.66
C ALA A 72 -3.24 -10.06 3.98
N ALA A 73 -3.07 -9.30 2.88
CA ALA A 73 -1.82 -9.23 2.13
C ALA A 73 -1.77 -7.95 1.30
N ILE A 74 -0.56 -7.48 1.03
CA ILE A 74 -0.28 -6.41 0.07
C ILE A 74 0.81 -6.89 -0.91
N CYS A 75 0.58 -6.66 -2.20
CA CYS A 75 1.54 -6.90 -3.27
C CYS A 75 2.00 -5.57 -3.85
N LEU A 76 3.31 -5.41 -4.07
CA LEU A 76 3.93 -4.16 -4.51
C LEU A 76 4.75 -4.42 -5.79
N GLY A 77 4.27 -3.89 -6.92
CA GLY A 77 5.02 -3.81 -8.17
C GLY A 77 5.55 -2.39 -8.35
N LEU A 78 6.82 -2.15 -8.02
CA LEU A 78 7.40 -0.81 -7.98
C LEU A 78 8.65 -0.68 -8.84
N ALA A 79 8.74 0.39 -9.62
CA ALA A 79 9.96 0.75 -10.34
C ALA A 79 11.03 1.33 -9.39
N GLY A 80 12.30 1.05 -9.66
CA GLY A 80 13.43 1.63 -8.93
C GLY A 80 13.75 0.97 -7.58
N VAL A 81 13.15 -0.20 -7.31
CA VAL A 81 13.41 -1.04 -6.11
C VAL A 81 14.13 -2.31 -6.54
N ASP A 82 15.28 -2.15 -7.19
CA ASP A 82 15.98 -3.22 -7.91
C ASP A 82 17.07 -3.93 -7.09
N SER A 83 17.44 -3.37 -5.92
CA SER A 83 18.46 -3.95 -5.05
C SER A 83 17.86 -4.67 -3.83
N PRO A 84 18.51 -5.71 -3.29
CA PRO A 84 18.07 -6.37 -2.07
C PRO A 84 17.95 -5.43 -0.87
N GLU A 85 18.83 -4.43 -0.78
CA GLU A 85 18.80 -3.41 0.27
C GLU A 85 17.55 -2.53 0.14
N ALA A 86 17.21 -2.09 -1.08
CA ALA A 86 16.01 -1.30 -1.32
C ALA A 86 14.74 -2.10 -1.00
N GLN A 87 14.70 -3.38 -1.41
CA GLN A 87 13.59 -4.27 -1.11
C GLN A 87 13.43 -4.51 0.40
N ALA A 88 14.54 -4.67 1.13
CA ALA A 88 14.53 -4.82 2.58
C ALA A 88 14.03 -3.55 3.28
N ALA A 89 14.51 -2.38 2.85
CA ALA A 89 14.09 -1.09 3.40
C ALA A 89 12.60 -0.80 3.13
N LEU A 90 12.11 -1.14 1.92
CA LEU A 90 10.69 -1.05 1.59
C LEU A 90 9.88 -2.01 2.46
N THR A 91 10.29 -3.28 2.55
CA THR A 91 9.59 -4.30 3.34
C THR A 91 9.49 -3.90 4.81
N ALA A 92 10.56 -3.33 5.38
CA ALA A 92 10.53 -2.82 6.75
C ALA A 92 9.51 -1.68 6.90
N ALA A 93 9.58 -0.66 6.04
CA ALA A 93 8.64 0.47 6.10
C ALA A 93 7.17 0.05 5.94
N ILE A 94 6.89 -0.94 5.08
CA ILE A 94 5.53 -1.45 4.87
C ILE A 94 5.07 -2.26 6.09
N LYS A 95 5.94 -3.09 6.69
CA LYS A 95 5.61 -3.85 7.91
C LYS A 95 5.30 -2.93 9.09
N ASP A 96 5.98 -1.80 9.19
CA ASP A 96 5.69 -0.82 10.24
C ASP A 96 4.24 -0.34 10.14
N TRP A 97 3.69 -0.15 8.94
CA TRP A 97 2.28 0.26 8.78
C TRP A 97 1.26 -0.75 9.32
N PHE A 98 1.61 -2.04 9.39
CA PHE A 98 0.73 -3.10 9.86
C PHE A 98 1.07 -3.57 11.28
N SER A 99 2.00 -2.89 11.96
CA SER A 99 2.38 -3.25 13.33
C SER A 99 1.34 -2.71 14.33
N PRO A 100 0.92 -3.52 15.33
CA PRO A 100 -0.17 -3.15 16.25
C PRO A 100 0.14 -1.94 17.14
N ASP A 101 1.40 -1.55 17.26
CA ASP A 101 1.88 -0.44 18.07
C ASP A 101 2.05 0.87 17.27
N VAL A 102 1.78 0.85 15.95
CA VAL A 102 1.84 2.06 15.13
C VAL A 102 0.50 2.76 15.18
N ASP A 103 0.51 3.95 15.76
CA ASP A 103 -0.63 4.85 15.81
C ASP A 103 -1.15 5.10 14.37
N PRO A 104 -2.42 4.76 14.05
CA PRO A 104 -3.01 5.08 12.76
C PRO A 104 -3.00 6.59 12.45
N ASP A 105 -2.83 7.44 13.47
CA ASP A 105 -2.71 8.90 13.38
C ASP A 105 -1.25 9.40 13.29
N ILE A 106 -0.32 8.69 12.61
CA ILE A 106 0.89 9.36 12.09
C ILE A 106 0.48 10.31 10.95
N GLY A 107 -0.07 11.45 11.37
CA GLY A 107 0.35 12.82 11.09
C GLY A 107 0.37 13.22 9.64
N VAL A 108 -0.73 13.79 9.18
CA VAL A 108 -0.71 14.92 8.23
C VAL A 108 -0.28 16.20 8.92
#